data_AF-A0A433MX91-F1
#
_entry.id   AF-A0A433MX91-F1
#
_cell.length_a   1.000
_cell.length_b   1.000
_cell.length_c   1.000
_cell.angle_alpha   90.00
_cell.angle_beta   90.00
_cell.angle_gamma   90.00
#
_symmetry.space_group_name_H-M   'P 1'
#
loop_
_entity.id
_entity.type
_entity.pdbx_description
1 polymer ?
#
loop_
_entity_poly.entity_id
_entity_poly.type
_entity_poly.pdbx_seq_one_letter_code
_entity_poly.pdbx_strand_id
1 'polypeptide(L)' 'MSTEYHVKLIQQGNIQTLPIPQELTLSTSEVIIRKEDGKLIIEPYKKKSLLETLSNLEPLDEEFPDVDHPI' A
#
# COMPACT_ATOMS: atom_id res chain seq x y z
N MET A 1 14.82 -10.17 -20.08
CA MET A 1 13.65 -10.22 -20.98
C MET A 1 12.66 -9.20 -20.45
N SER A 2 12.58 -8.01 -21.05
CA SER A 2 11.58 -7.01 -20.70
C SER A 2 10.31 -7.33 -21.47
N THR A 3 9.28 -7.81 -20.76
CA THR A 3 7.98 -8.10 -21.37
C THR A 3 7.18 -6.80 -21.44
N GLU A 4 6.84 -6.38 -22.65
CA GLU A 4 6.05 -5.18 -22.91
C GLU A 4 4.64 -5.57 -23.34
N TYR A 5 3.63 -4.91 -22.76
CA TYR A 5 2.23 -5.13 -23.10
C TYR A 5 1.64 -3.83 -23.60
N HIS A 6 1.08 -3.86 -24.81
CA HIS A 6 0.30 -2.75 -25.34
C HIS A 6 -1.16 -2.93 -24.94
N VAL A 7 -1.66 -2.04 -24.08
CA VAL A 7 -3.05 -2.06 -23.59
C VAL A 7 -3.75 -0.74 -23.89
N LYS A 8 -5.06 -0.82 -24.09
CA LYS A 8 -5.90 0.36 -24.28
C LYS A 8 -6.47 0.80 -22.94
N LEU A 9 -6.32 2.10 -22.63
CA LEU A 9 -6.96 2.72 -21.48
C LEU A 9 -8.47 2.81 -21.70
N ILE A 10 -9.21 2.56 -20.63
CA ILE A 10 -10.67 2.68 -20.62
C ILE A 10 -11.01 3.98 -19.89
N GLN A 11 -11.78 4.86 -20.53
CA GLN A 11 -12.21 6.13 -19.93
C GLN A 11 -13.72 6.07 -19.65
N GLN A 12 -14.10 6.37 -18.41
CA GLN A 12 -15.49 6.47 -17.96
C GLN A 12 -15.67 7.76 -17.16
N GLY A 13 -16.16 8.81 -17.82
CA GLY A 13 -16.23 10.15 -17.23
C GLY A 13 -14.85 10.62 -16.80
N ASN A 14 -14.69 10.92 -15.50
CA ASN A 14 -13.42 11.34 -14.91
C ASN A 14 -12.54 10.18 -14.43
N ILE A 15 -12.97 8.93 -14.61
CA ILE A 15 -12.24 7.75 -14.19
C ILE A 15 -11.53 7.15 -15.40
N GLN A 16 -10.24 6.85 -15.25
CA GLN A 16 -9.45 6.12 -16.22
C GLN A 16 -8.99 4.79 -15.62
N THR A 17 -9.22 3.71 -16.34
CA THR A 17 -8.89 2.34 -15.93
C THR A 17 -7.84 1.75 -16.86
N LEU A 18 -6.75 1.25 -16.27
CA LEU A 18 -5.71 0.49 -16.94
C LEU A 18 -5.99 -1.01 -16.74
N PRO A 19 -6.33 -1.79 -17.77
CA PRO A 19 -6.43 -3.23 -17.64
C PRO A 19 -5.03 -3.82 -17.45
N ILE A 20 -4.84 -4.60 -16.38
CA ILE A 20 -3.57 -5.27 -16.07
C ILE A 20 -3.60 -6.69 -16.65
N PRO A 21 -2.68 -7.07 -17.55
CA PRO A 21 -2.56 -8.43 -18.05
C PRO A 21 -2.35 -9.45 -16.91
N GLN A 22 -2.82 -10.69 -17.09
CA GLN A 22 -2.76 -11.73 -16.06
C GLN A 22 -1.34 -11.92 -15.49
N GLU A 23 -0.31 -11.90 -16.34
CA GLU A 23 1.09 -12.06 -15.93
C GLU A 23 1.64 -10.91 -15.08
N LEU A 24 0.99 -9.74 -15.10
CA LEU A 24 1.34 -8.55 -14.31
C LEU A 24 0.42 -8.35 -13.10
N THR A 25 -0.43 -9.34 -12.79
CA THR A 25 -1.38 -9.23 -11.68
C THR A 25 -0.64 -9.13 -10.35
N LEU A 26 -1.00 -8.13 -9.55
CA LEU A 26 -0.44 -7.92 -8.22
C LEU A 26 -1.16 -8.81 -7.20
N SER A 27 -0.45 -9.31 -6.21
CA SER A 27 -1.03 -10.14 -5.13
C SER A 27 -1.83 -9.35 -4.10
N THR A 28 -1.98 -8.03 -4.27
CA THR A 28 -2.68 -7.13 -3.36
C THR A 28 -3.90 -6.52 -4.03
N SER A 29 -4.90 -6.14 -3.21
CA SER A 29 -6.11 -5.46 -3.66
C SER A 29 -5.96 -3.93 -3.71
N GLU A 30 -4.93 -3.38 -3.07
CA GLU A 30 -4.70 -1.94 -2.95
C GLU A 30 -3.31 -1.59 -3.53
N VAL A 31 -3.23 -0.47 -4.24
CA VAL A 31 -1.99 -0.01 -4.88
C VAL A 31 -1.79 1.48 -4.68
N ILE A 32 -0.53 1.91 -4.67
CA ILE A 32 -0.14 3.31 -4.79
C ILE A 32 0.20 3.57 -6.25
N ILE A 33 -0.30 4.68 -6.79
CA ILE A 33 0.08 5.18 -8.11
C ILE A 33 0.81 6.50 -7.92
N ARG A 34 2.06 6.58 -8.40
CA ARG A 34 2.87 7.81 -8.37
C ARG A 34 3.38 8.16 -9.76
N LYS A 35 3.54 9.46 -10.03
CA LYS A 35 4.10 9.94 -11.29
C LYS A 35 5.56 10.35 -11.08
N GLU A 36 6.46 9.74 -11.84
CA GLU A 36 7.91 9.99 -11.78
C GLU A 36 8.45 10.00 -13.22
N ASP A 37 9.19 11.03 -13.60
CA ASP A 37 9.79 11.18 -14.95
C ASP A 37 8.81 10.94 -16.12
N GLY A 38 7.57 11.40 -15.97
CA GLY A 38 6.52 11.23 -16.98
C GLY A 38 5.93 9.82 -17.08
N LYS A 39 6.32 8.91 -16.18
CA LYS A 39 5.79 7.54 -16.08
C LYS A 39 4.89 7.41 -14.86
N LEU A 40 3.90 6.52 -14.94
CA LEU A 40 3.15 6.09 -13.77
C LEU A 40 3.83 4.84 -13.20
N ILE A 41 4.19 4.91 -11.92
CA ILE A 41 4.71 3.78 -11.15
C ILE A 41 3.57 3.28 -10.27
N ILE A 42 3.24 2.01 -10.44
CA ILE A 42 2.19 1.33 -9.68
C ILE A 42 2.90 0.33 -8.77
N GLU A 43 2.71 0.48 -7.47
CA GLU A 43 3.32 -0.39 -6.46
C GLU A 43 2.26 -0.92 -5.48
N PRO A 44 2.42 -2.16 -4.98
CA PRO A 44 1.47 -2.74 -4.05
C PRO A 44 1.41 -1.91 -2.76
N TYR A 45 0.20 -1.55 -2.32
CA TYR A 45 0.03 -0.92 -1.03
C TYR A 45 0.22 -1.98 0.06
N LYS A 46 1.31 -1.85 0.82
CA LYS A 46 1.55 -2.67 2.00
C LYS A 46 0.95 -1.97 3.21
N LYS A 47 -0.24 -2.41 3.63
CA LYS A 47 -0.72 -2.10 4.98
C LYS A 47 0.25 -2.72 5.97
N LYS A 48 0.86 -1.91 6.83
CA LYS A 48 1.62 -2.43 7.96
C LYS A 48 0.67 -3.28 8.79
N SER A 49 1.03 -4.53 9.05
CA SER A 49 0.28 -5.33 10.02
C SER A 49 0.34 -4.66 11.40
N LEU A 50 -0.63 -4.96 12.27
CA LEU A 50 -0.58 -4.51 13.67
C LEU A 50 0.76 -4.93 14.30
N LEU A 51 1.22 -6.14 14.01
CA LEU A 51 2.51 -6.66 14.46
C LEU A 51 3.68 -5.81 13.94
N GLU A 52 3.79 -5.56 12.64
CA GLU A 52 4.84 -4.70 12.08
C GLU A 52 4.79 -3.29 12.64
N THR A 53 3.59 -2.79 12.96
CA THR A 53 3.44 -1.46 13.58
C THR A 53 3.98 -1.47 15.00
N LEU A 54 3.56 -2.44 15.82
CA LEU A 54 4.03 -2.60 17.21
C LEU A 54 5.54 -2.88 17.30
N SER A 55 6.10 -3.66 16.37
CA SER A 55 7.54 -3.96 16.33
C SER A 55 8.43 -2.75 16.03
N ASN A 56 7.87 -1.67 15.47
CA ASN A 56 8.61 -0.44 15.18
C ASN A 56 8.43 0.65 16.26
N LEU A 57 7.67 0.38 17.33
CA LEU A 57 7.49 1.34 18.43
C LEU A 57 8.69 1.27 19.38
N GLU A 58 9.18 2.44 19.79
CA GLU A 58 10.17 2.55 20.87
C GLU A 58 9.54 2.16 22.22
N PRO A 59 10.33 1.59 23.14
CA PRO A 59 9.84 1.32 24.49
C PRO A 59 9.42 2.64 25.16
N LEU A 60 8.34 2.57 25.94
CA LEU A 60 7.90 3.69 26.76
C LEU A 60 8.73 3.71 28.05
N ASP A 61 9.26 4.89 28.40
CA ASP A 61 9.96 5.13 29.66
C ASP A 61 8.99 5.38 30.85
N GLU A 62 7.69 5.30 30.61
CA GLU A 62 6.65 5.52 31.61
C GLU A 62 6.25 4.19 32.25
N GLU A 63 6.21 4.14 33.59
CA GLU A 63 5.61 3.01 34.29
C GLU A 63 4.09 3.02 34.09
N PHE A 64 3.53 1.85 33.77
CA PHE A 64 2.08 1.72 33.69
C PHE A 64 1.45 2.05 35.05
N PRO A 65 0.35 2.84 35.07
CA PRO A 65 -0.32 3.16 36.32
C PRO A 65 -0.89 1.90 36.96
N ASP A 66 -0.86 1.85 38.30
CA ASP A 66 -1.57 0.83 39.06
C ASP A 66 -3.08 1.10 38.99
N VAL A 67 -3.76 0.36 38.11
CA VAL A 67 -5.21 0.49 37.89
C VAL A 67 -6.04 -0.10 39.04
N ASP A 68 -5.41 -0.87 39.93
CA ASP A 68 -6.04 -1.47 41.09
C ASP A 68 -5.90 -0.59 42.35
N HIS A 69 -5.17 0.53 42.26
CA HIS A 69 -5.08 1.49 43.36
C HIS A 69 -6.41 2.28 43.49
N PRO A 70 -7.14 2.14 44.61
CA PRO A 70 -8.32 2.96 44.84
C PRO A 70 -7.89 4.43 45.00
N ILE A 71 -8.56 5.30 44.24
CA ILE A 71 -8.45 6.77 44.32
C ILE A 71 -8.79 7.33 45.71
#